data_AF-A0A099KJL6-F1
#
_entry.id   AF-A0A099KJL6-F1
#
_cell.length_a   1.000
_cell.length_b   1.000
_cell.length_c   1.000
_cell.angle_alpha   90.00
_cell.angle_beta   90.00
_cell.angle_gamma   90.00
#
_symmetry.space_group_name_H-M   'P 1'
#
loop_
_entity.id
_entity.type
_entity.pdbx_description
1 polymer ?
#
loop_
_entity_poly.entity_id
_entity_poly.type
_entity_poly.pdbx_seq_one_letter_code
_entity_poly.pdbx_strand_id
1 'polypeptide(L)'
;MSIFDLYADKSKHDELAAMFTYAAQQHKNGLAANFLEKDVWVTEILRLLYDEKLLGDCSVAFKGGTALSKCWSAIERFSEDIDLSIH
;
A
#
# COMPACT_ATOMS: atom_id res chain seq x y z
N MET A 1 7.06 6.11 15.89
CA MET A 1 7.33 6.80 14.62
C MET A 1 6.80 5.91 13.52
N SER A 2 5.76 6.40 12.84
CA SER A 2 5.22 5.79 11.63
C SER A 2 6.09 6.16 10.43
N ILE A 3 6.10 5.32 9.39
CA ILE A 3 6.73 5.69 8.11
C ILE A 3 6.09 6.95 7.50
N PHE A 4 4.80 7.20 7.80
CA PHE A 4 4.08 8.40 7.37
C PHE A 4 4.58 9.68 8.04
N ASP A 5 5.18 9.60 9.22
CA ASP A 5 5.80 10.75 9.88
C ASP A 5 6.99 11.27 9.06
N LEU A 6 7.69 10.38 8.35
CA LEU A 6 8.83 10.72 7.49
C LEU A 6 8.39 11.38 6.18
N TYR A 7 7.18 11.09 5.69
CA TYR A 7 6.63 11.77 4.52
C TYR A 7 6.26 13.23 4.81
N ALA A 8 5.85 13.54 6.05
CA ALA A 8 5.43 14.87 6.44
C ALA A 8 6.59 15.90 6.46
N ASP A 9 7.83 15.45 6.65
CA ASP A 9 9.03 16.29 6.68
C ASP A 9 9.91 16.01 5.46
N LYS A 10 10.02 16.99 4.55
CA LYS A 10 10.84 16.87 3.33
C LYS A 10 12.32 16.61 3.62
N SER A 11 12.84 17.08 4.76
CA SER A 11 14.24 16.81 5.14
C SER A 11 14.50 15.33 5.44
N LYS A 12 13.44 14.54 5.63
CA LYS A 12 13.48 13.10 5.87
C LYS A 12 13.29 12.24 4.63
N HIS A 13 13.05 12.84 3.45
CA HIS A 13 12.80 12.06 2.24
C HIS A 13 14.00 11.21 1.79
N ASP A 14 15.23 11.67 2.03
CA ASP A 14 16.44 10.87 1.76
C ASP A 14 16.53 9.66 2.70
N GLU A 15 16.17 9.83 3.98
CA GLU A 15 16.10 8.75 4.98
C GLU A 15 15.06 7.70 4.57
N LEU A 16 13.88 8.16 4.14
CA LEU A 16 12.80 7.33 3.65
C LEU A 16 13.19 6.53 2.39
N ALA A 17 13.85 7.17 1.43
CA ALA A 17 14.37 6.51 0.23
C ALA A 17 15.41 5.43 0.58
N ALA A 18 16.28 5.71 1.55
CA ALA A 18 17.25 4.74 2.06
C ALA A 18 16.55 3.54 2.73
N MET A 19 15.47 3.76 3.48
CA MET A 19 14.68 2.67 4.09
C MET A 19 14.08 1.74 3.04
N PHE A 20 13.44 2.26 2.00
CA PHE A 20 12.88 1.42 0.93
C PHE A 20 13.98 0.71 0.13
N THR A 21 15.12 1.37 -0.10
CA THR A 21 16.28 0.75 -0.74
C THR A 21 16.79 -0.44 0.07
N TYR A 22 16.94 -0.27 1.39
CA TYR A 22 17.34 -1.35 2.28
C TYR A 22 16.30 -2.48 2.30
N ALA A 23 15.01 -2.16 2.41
CA ALA A 23 13.94 -3.15 2.41
C ALA A 23 13.92 -3.98 1.11
N ALA A 24 14.15 -3.34 -0.05
CA ALA A 24 14.24 -4.02 -1.34
C ALA A 24 15.41 -5.03 -1.38
N GLN A 25 16.57 -4.67 -0.81
CA GLN A 25 17.73 -5.57 -0.72
C GLN A 25 17.45 -6.79 0.16
N GLN A 26 16.59 -6.66 1.17
CA GLN A 26 16.21 -7.75 2.08
C GLN A 26 15.00 -8.57 1.60
N HIS A 27 14.31 -8.12 0.55
CA HIS A 27 13.08 -8.76 0.10
C HIS A 27 13.39 -10.10 -0.59
N LYS A 28 12.85 -11.21 -0.07
CA LYS A 28 13.14 -12.58 -0.54
C LYS A 28 12.93 -12.81 -2.04
N ASN A 29 11.95 -12.11 -2.62
CA ASN A 29 11.59 -12.26 -4.04
C ASN A 29 12.17 -11.14 -4.92
N GLY A 30 13.08 -10.31 -4.40
CA GLY A 30 13.75 -9.25 -5.17
C GLY A 30 12.81 -8.12 -5.63
N LEU A 31 11.86 -7.71 -4.78
CA LEU A 31 10.92 -6.65 -5.13
C LEU A 31 11.62 -5.29 -5.04
N ALA A 32 11.52 -4.47 -6.09
CA ALA A 32 12.17 -3.16 -6.13
C ALA A 32 11.56 -2.17 -5.13
N ALA A 33 12.37 -1.21 -4.68
CA ALA A 33 12.02 -0.23 -3.64
C ALA A 33 10.73 0.55 -3.95
N ASN A 34 10.55 0.96 -5.20
CA ASN A 34 9.36 1.67 -5.66
C ASN A 34 8.08 0.82 -5.55
N PHE A 35 8.16 -0.51 -5.71
CA PHE A 35 7.00 -1.38 -5.51
C PHE A 35 6.65 -1.54 -4.03
N LEU A 36 7.66 -1.62 -3.15
CA LEU A 36 7.44 -1.64 -1.69
C LEU A 36 6.79 -0.35 -1.21
N GLU A 37 7.27 0.79 -1.70
CA GLU A 37 6.68 2.10 -1.40
C GLU A 37 5.22 2.19 -1.83
N LYS A 38 4.91 1.77 -3.06
CA LYS A 38 3.53 1.70 -3.53
C LYS A 38 2.68 0.77 -2.67
N ASP A 39 3.20 -0.39 -2.28
CA ASP A 39 2.45 -1.35 -1.46
C ASP A 39 2.06 -0.78 -0.08
N VAL A 40 2.95 0.01 0.53
CA VAL A 40 2.68 0.74 1.79
C VAL A 40 1.51 1.70 1.60
N TRP A 41 1.53 2.52 0.54
CA TRP A 41 0.46 3.48 0.28
C TRP A 41 -0.87 2.82 -0.06
N VAL A 42 -0.88 1.77 -0.88
CA VAL A 42 -2.10 1.02 -1.21
C VAL A 42 -2.73 0.46 0.06
N THR A 43 -1.92 -0.12 0.93
CA THR A 43 -2.38 -0.69 2.20
C THR A 43 -2.92 0.40 3.14
N GLU A 44 -2.25 1.54 3.23
CA GLU A 44 -2.71 2.65 4.07
C GLU A 44 -4.00 3.29 3.56
N ILE A 45 -4.15 3.45 2.25
CA ILE A 45 -5.39 3.99 1.68
C ILE A 45 -6.55 3.04 1.97
N LEU A 46 -6.38 1.72 1.80
CA LEU A 46 -7.40 0.73 2.16
C LEU A 46 -7.75 0.80 3.66
N ARG A 47 -6.75 0.94 4.54
CA ARG A 47 -6.95 1.13 5.97
C ARG A 47 -7.76 2.38 6.27
N LEU A 48 -7.37 3.54 5.71
CA LEU A 48 -8.06 4.82 5.89
C LEU A 48 -9.50 4.78 5.40
N LEU A 49 -9.74 4.20 4.22
CA LEU A 49 -11.08 4.06 3.65
C LEU A 49 -12.03 3.31 4.59
N TYR A 50 -11.53 2.27 5.27
CA TYR A 50 -12.31 1.44 6.18
C TYR A 50 -12.38 2.02 7.61
N ASP A 51 -11.22 2.25 8.25
CA ASP A 51 -11.13 2.64 9.66
C ASP A 51 -11.67 4.07 9.90
N GLU A 52 -11.36 5.00 9.00
CA GLU A 52 -11.80 6.41 9.11
C GLU A 52 -13.19 6.62 8.48
N LYS A 53 -13.83 5.54 8.01
CA LYS A 53 -15.18 5.55 7.41
C LYS A 53 -15.33 6.56 6.28
N LEU A 54 -14.29 6.73 5.46
CA LEU A 54 -14.26 7.72 4.36
C LEU A 54 -15.25 7.38 3.23
N LEU A 55 -15.76 6.15 3.19
CA LEU A 55 -16.79 5.71 2.26
C LEU A 55 -18.23 6.02 2.76
N GLY A 56 -18.37 6.57 3.97
CA GLY A 56 -19.68 6.89 4.56
C GLY A 56 -20.57 5.67 4.70
N ASP A 57 -21.84 5.82 4.34
CA ASP A 57 -22.86 4.75 4.40
C ASP A 57 -22.92 3.91 3.10
N CYS A 58 -22.03 4.14 2.14
CA CYS A 58 -22.00 3.35 0.90
C CYS A 58 -21.67 1.89 1.21
N SER A 59 -22.44 0.96 0.64
CA SER A 59 -22.08 -0.45 0.65
C SER A 59 -21.00 -0.67 -0.40
N VAL A 60 -19.77 -0.99 0.03
CA VAL A 60 -18.62 -1.10 -0.87
C VAL A 60 -17.97 -2.47 -0.78
N ALA A 61 -17.60 -3.03 -1.94
CA ALA A 61 -16.80 -4.24 -2.06
C ALA A 61 -15.42 -3.92 -2.68
N PHE A 62 -14.35 -4.34 -1.98
CA PHE A 62 -13.00 -4.32 -2.52
C PHE A 62 -12.79 -5.49 -3.50
N LYS A 63 -12.32 -5.18 -4.72
CA LYS A 63 -12.21 -6.16 -5.80
C LYS A 63 -10.92 -5.96 -6.60
N GLY A 64 -10.85 -6.62 -7.75
CA GLY A 64 -9.77 -6.45 -8.72
C GLY A 64 -8.48 -7.17 -8.35
N GLY A 65 -7.39 -6.81 -9.03
CA GLY A 65 -6.09 -7.51 -8.89
C GLY A 65 -5.51 -7.39 -7.48
N THR A 66 -5.71 -6.25 -6.83
CA THR A 66 -5.15 -5.98 -5.50
C THR A 66 -5.91 -6.72 -4.41
N ALA A 67 -7.23 -6.90 -4.55
CA ALA A 67 -7.98 -7.80 -3.66
C ALA A 67 -7.55 -9.26 -3.85
N LEU A 68 -7.35 -9.70 -5.10
CA LEU A 68 -6.86 -11.05 -5.39
C LEU A 68 -5.47 -11.32 -4.79
N SER A 69 -4.56 -10.35 -4.82
CA SER A 69 -3.21 -10.52 -4.23
C SER A 69 -3.23 -10.42 -2.70
N LYS A 70 -3.84 -9.38 -2.13
CA LYS A 70 -3.76 -9.09 -0.68
C LYS A 70 -4.71 -9.91 0.19
N CYS A 71 -5.91 -10.22 -0.30
CA CYS A 71 -6.92 -10.92 0.51
C CYS A 71 -6.95 -12.42 0.26
N TRP A 72 -6.59 -12.86 -0.95
CA TRP A 72 -6.78 -14.25 -1.37
C TRP A 72 -5.48 -14.96 -1.78
N SER A 73 -4.37 -14.23 -1.93
CA SER A 73 -3.12 -14.76 -2.49
C SER A 73 -3.33 -15.56 -3.79
N ALA A 74 -4.32 -15.16 -4.59
CA ALA A 74 -4.75 -15.88 -5.79
C ALA A 74 -3.90 -15.57 -7.03
N ILE A 75 -3.01 -14.57 -6.93
CA ILE A 75 -2.07 -14.17 -7.98
C ILE A 75 -0.69 -13.90 -7.37
N GLU A 76 0.37 -14.20 -8.12
CA GLU A 76 1.77 -13.98 -7.73
C GLU A 76 2.40 -12.80 -8.51
N ARG A 77 1.68 -11.69 -8.59
CA ARG A 77 2.18 -10.44 -9.17
C ARG A 77 1.79 -9.25 -8.31
N PHE A 78 2.57 -8.18 -8.39
CA PHE A 78 2.20 -6.91 -7.79
C PHE A 78 0.95 -6.33 -8.48
N SER A 79 0.12 -5.66 -7.69
CA SER A 79 -1.08 -4.95 -8.12
C SER A 79 -1.26 -3.74 -7.21
N GLU A 80 -1.35 -2.56 -7.82
CA GLU A 80 -1.38 -1.26 -7.12
C GLU A 80 -2.77 -0.60 -7.11
N ASP A 81 -3.62 -0.92 -8.08
CA ASP A 81 -4.91 -0.24 -8.22
C ASP A 81 -5.86 -0.62 -7.08
N ILE A 82 -6.65 0.35 -6.60
CA ILE A 82 -7.71 0.10 -5.61
C ILE A 82 -9.05 0.10 -6.35
N ASP A 83 -9.51 -1.09 -6.70
CA ASP A 83 -10.81 -1.28 -7.35
C ASP A 83 -11.93 -1.45 -6.31
N LEU A 84 -12.90 -0.53 -6.31
CA LEU A 84 -14.07 -0.57 -5.43
C LEU A 84 -15.35 -0.67 -6.25
N SER A 85 -16.28 -1.54 -5.83
CA SER A 85 -17.66 -1.53 -6.30
C SER A 85 -18.57 -0.93 -5.24
N ILE A 86 -19.39 0.04 -5.64
CA ILE A 86 -20.37 0.72 -4.77
C ILE A 86 -21.76 0.16 -5.09
N HIS A 87 -22.54 -0.13 -4.05
CA HIS A 87 -23.87 -0.74 -4.11
C HIS A 87 -24.90 0.14 -3.41
#